data_AF-A0A7W1JV23-F1
#
_entry.id   AF-A0A7W1JV23-F1
#
_cell.length_a   1.000
_cell.length_b   1.000
_cell.length_c   1.000
_cell.angle_alpha   90.00
_cell.angle_beta   90.00
_cell.angle_gamma   90.00
#
_symmetry.space_group_name_H-M   'P 1'
#
loop_
_entity.id
_entity.type
_entity.pdbx_description
1 polymer ?
#
loop_
_entity_poly.entity_id
_entity_poly.type
_entity_poly.pdbx_seq_one_letter_code
_entity_poly.pdbx_strand_id
1 'polypeptide(L)' 'MITCAEAVKQLWSYLDQTLDRAEREGVREHLSFCRTCCGEVEFAQELQKFMSSQRSDEIPSDVRIRLESLLEEMKER' A
#
# COMPACT_ATOMS: atom_id res chain seq x y z
N MET A 1 -2.99 5.43 -21.62
CA MET A 1 -2.25 6.22 -20.62
C MET A 1 -3.21 7.20 -19.97
N ILE A 2 -3.40 7.11 -18.66
CA ILE A 2 -4.35 7.95 -17.90
C ILE A 2 -3.79 9.36 -17.65
N THR A 3 -4.67 10.32 -17.45
CA THR A 3 -4.33 11.71 -17.10
C THR A 3 -3.93 11.84 -15.62
N CYS A 4 -3.25 12.93 -15.26
CA CYS A 4 -2.91 13.20 -13.86
C CYS A 4 -4.17 13.26 -12.97
N ALA A 5 -5.27 13.84 -13.48
CA ALA A 5 -6.53 13.93 -12.73
C ALA A 5 -7.14 12.55 -12.45
N GLU A 6 -7.03 11.61 -13.39
CA GLU A 6 -7.47 10.23 -13.20
C GLU A 6 -6.53 9.47 -12.25
N ALA A 7 -5.22 9.65 -12.39
CA ALA A 7 -4.23 9.05 -11.50
C ALA A 7 -4.44 9.49 -10.04
N VAL A 8 -4.68 10.78 -9.80
CA VAL A 8 -4.95 11.33 -8.46
C VAL A 8 -6.27 10.78 -7.88
N LYS A 9 -7.32 10.61 -8.71
CA LYS A 9 -8.57 9.99 -8.26
C LYS A 9 -8.39 8.53 -7.84
N GLN A 10 -7.54 7.80 -8.55
CA GLN A 10 -7.27 6.38 -8.28
C GLN A 10 -6.15 6.17 -7.25
N LEU A 11 -5.49 7.24 -6.81
CA LEU A 11 -4.27 7.18 -5.98
C LEU A 11 -4.49 6.44 -4.65
N TRP A 12 -5.58 6.74 -3.96
CA TRP A 12 -5.91 6.08 -2.68
C TRP A 12 -6.17 4.59 -2.87
N SER A 13 -6.98 4.23 -3.87
CA SER A 13 -7.23 2.83 -4.21
C SER A 13 -5.97 2.10 -4.69
N TYR A 14 -5.03 2.81 -5.32
CA TYR A 14 -3.73 2.27 -5.70
C TYR A 14 -2.89 1.95 -4.46
N LEU A 15 -2.84 2.85 -3.47
CA LEU A 15 -2.13 2.65 -2.20
C LEU A 15 -2.74 1.54 -1.36
N ASP A 16 -4.07 1.47 -1.30
CA ASP A 16 -4.81 0.46 -0.55
C ASP A 16 -4.88 -0.90 -1.29
N GLN A 17 -4.25 -0.98 -2.47
CA GLN A 17 -4.23 -2.17 -3.34
C GLN A 17 -5.61 -2.69 -3.75
N THR A 18 -6.63 -1.82 -3.77
CA THR A 18 -8.02 -2.18 -4.11
C THR A 18 -8.34 -2.04 -5.60
N LEU A 19 -7.44 -1.44 -6.40
CA LEU A 19 -7.61 -1.36 -7.84
C LEU A 19 -7.56 -2.74 -8.50
N ASP A 20 -8.28 -2.88 -9.61
CA ASP A 20 -8.11 -4.05 -10.46
C ASP A 20 -6.72 -4.06 -11.13
N ARG A 21 -6.42 -5.14 -11.86
CA ARG A 21 -5.10 -5.30 -12.49
C ARG A 21 -4.85 -4.25 -13.59
N ALA A 22 -5.86 -3.90 -14.37
CA ALA A 22 -5.72 -2.98 -15.49
C ALA A 22 -5.58 -1.52 -15.00
N GLU A 23 -6.37 -1.13 -14.01
CA GLU A 23 -6.31 0.17 -13.36
C GLU A 23 -4.96 0.38 -12.66
N ARG A 24 -4.51 -0.61 -11.89
CA ARG A 24 -3.20 -0.56 -11.22
C ARG A 24 -2.06 -0.39 -12.21
N GLU A 25 -2.13 -1.09 -13.35
CA GLU A 25 -1.13 -0.98 -14.41
C GLU A 25 -1.14 0.42 -15.05
N GLY A 26 -2.33 1.00 -15.29
CA GLY A 26 -2.47 2.35 -15.82
C GLY A 26 -1.88 3.42 -14.90
N VAL A 27 -2.12 3.31 -13.59
CA VAL A 27 -1.50 4.19 -12.58
C VAL A 27 0.01 3.99 -12.53
N ARG A 28 0.48 2.74 -12.52
CA ARG A 28 1.91 2.41 -12.51
C ARG A 28 2.66 2.97 -13.71
N GLU A 29 2.07 2.84 -14.90
CA GLU A 29 2.59 3.44 -16.13
C GLU A 29 2.65 4.97 -16.00
N HIS A 30 1.58 5.60 -15.48
CA HIS A 30 1.54 7.05 -15.25
C HIS A 30 2.65 7.54 -14.30
N LEU A 31 2.85 6.84 -13.20
CA LEU A 31 3.89 7.16 -12.20
C LEU A 31 5.31 6.98 -12.75
N SER A 32 5.51 6.20 -13.82
CA SER A 32 6.84 6.01 -14.41
C SER A 32 7.39 7.26 -15.10
N PHE A 33 6.53 8.22 -15.49
CA PHE A 33 6.95 9.42 -16.22
C PHE A 33 6.46 10.74 -15.60
N CYS A 34 5.48 10.71 -14.68
CA CYS A 34 4.90 11.92 -14.10
C CYS A 34 5.44 12.22 -12.69
N ARG A 35 6.39 13.15 -12.60
CA ARG A 35 7.01 13.56 -11.33
C ARG A 35 6.02 14.18 -10.34
N THR A 36 5.01 14.89 -10.82
CA THR A 36 3.98 15.50 -9.95
C THR A 36 3.19 14.43 -9.22
N CYS A 37 2.69 13.43 -9.95
CA CYS A 37 1.91 12.36 -9.34
C CYS A 37 2.77 11.47 -8.42
N CYS A 38 4.07 11.31 -8.69
CA CYS A 38 4.98 10.68 -7.73
C CYS A 38 5.02 11.42 -6.39
N GLY A 39 5.10 12.76 -6.42
CA GLY A 39 5.07 13.57 -5.19
C GLY A 39 3.76 13.42 -4.41
N GLU A 40 2.62 13.34 -5.10
CA GLU A 40 1.32 13.08 -4.46
C GLU A 40 1.26 11.70 -3.80
N VAL A 41 1.81 10.67 -4.46
CA VAL A 41 1.91 9.30 -3.91
C VAL A 41 2.78 9.30 -2.64
N GLU A 42 3.96 9.91 -2.71
CA GLU A 42 4.88 10.00 -1.57
C GLU A 42 4.22 10.71 -0.40
N PHE A 43 3.54 11.83 -0.65
CA PHE A 43 2.79 12.55 0.38
C PHE A 43 1.70 11.68 1.04
N ALA A 44 0.90 10.98 0.24
CA ALA A 44 -0.16 10.11 0.75
C ALA A 44 0.41 8.91 1.54
N GLN A 45 1.56 8.36 1.13
CA GLN A 45 2.27 7.32 1.90
C GLN A 45 2.78 7.83 3.25
N GLU A 46 3.40 9.00 3.29
CA GLU A 46 3.86 9.61 4.54
C GLU A 46 2.68 9.90 5.48
N LEU A 47 1.54 10.33 4.94
CA LEU A 47 0.31 10.51 5.71
C LEU A 47 -0.20 9.18 6.31
N GLN A 48 -0.24 8.10 5.53
CA GLN A 48 -0.62 6.77 6.03
C GLN A 48 0.33 6.27 7.14
N LYS A 49 1.64 6.50 7.00
CA LYS A 49 2.64 6.17 8.02
C LYS A 49 2.41 6.98 9.30
N PHE A 50 2.17 8.28 9.18
CA PHE A 50 1.89 9.16 10.31
C PHE A 50 0.61 8.78 11.05
N MET A 51 -0.42 8.34 10.33
CA MET A 51 -1.64 7.82 10.96
C MET A 51 -1.40 6.50 11.67
N SER A 52 -0.61 5.61 11.06
CA SER A 52 -0.31 4.29 11.62
C SER A 52 0.64 4.36 12.82
N SER A 53 1.56 5.32 12.86
CA SER A 53 2.47 5.50 14.01
C SER A 53 1.75 5.95 15.29
N GLN A 54 0.56 6.52 15.18
CA GLN A 54 -0.29 6.88 16.32
C GLN A 54 -1.17 5.73 16.79
N ARG A 55 -1.29 4.65 16.01
CA ARG A 55 -1.99 3.44 16.46
C ARG A 55 -1.03 2.63 17.33
N SER A 56 -1.44 2.37 18.57
CA SER A 56 -0.82 1.33 19.39
C SER A 56 -1.31 -0.01 18.87
N ASP A 57 -0.71 -0.50 17.80
CA ASP A 57 -0.95 -1.83 17.24
C ASP A 57 -0.19 -2.89 18.05
N GLU A 58 -0.41 -2.94 19.38
CA GLU A 58 0.05 -4.08 20.17
C GLU A 58 -0.82 -5.29 19.83
N ILE A 59 -0.35 -6.09 18.88
CA ILE A 59 -0.88 -7.42 18.60
C ILE A 59 -0.84 -8.23 19.90
N PRO A 60 -1.98 -8.79 20.36
CA PRO A 60 -2.01 -9.67 21.52
C PRO A 60 -0.97 -10.78 21.40
N SER A 61 -0.25 -11.06 22.50
CA SER A 61 0.88 -11.98 22.48
C SER A 61 0.48 -13.39 22.04
N ASP A 62 -0.73 -13.85 22.33
CA ASP A 62 -1.24 -15.15 21.89
C ASP A 62 -1.39 -15.23 20.36
N VAL A 63 -1.83 -14.14 19.72
CA VAL A 63 -1.96 -14.06 18.27
C VAL A 63 -0.58 -14.06 17.60
N ARG A 64 0.38 -13.33 18.18
CA ARG A 64 1.78 -13.31 17.70
C ARG A 64 2.40 -14.70 17.75
N ILE A 65 2.29 -15.41 18.87
CA ILE A 65 2.86 -16.75 19.04
C ILE A 65 2.27 -17.75 18.04
N ARG A 66 0.94 -17.71 17.83
CA ARG A 66 0.28 -18.55 16.84
C ARG A 66 0.76 -18.26 15.42
N LEU A 67 0.92 -16.97 15.07
CA LEU A 67 1.40 -16.57 13.75
C LEU A 67 2.84 -17.02 13.51
N GLU A 68 3.73 -16.86 14.50
CA GLU A 68 5.12 -17.29 14.43
C GLU A 68 5.23 -18.81 14.26
N SER A 69 4.45 -19.59 15.01
CA SER A 69 4.40 -21.06 14.87
C SER A 69 4.00 -21.50 13.46
N LEU A 70 2.96 -20.89 12.88
CA LEU A 70 2.51 -21.20 11.53
C LEU A 70 3.54 -20.87 10.46
N LEU A 71 4.23 -19.73 10.60
CA LEU A 71 5.28 -19.32 9.66
C LEU A 71 6.47 -20.28 9.68
N GLU A 72 6.82 -20.84 10.84
CA GLU A 72 7.91 -21.80 10.97
C GLU A 72 7.54 -23.15 10.33
N GLU A 73 6.33 -23.65 10.59
CA GLU A 73 5.79 -24.86 9.94
C GLU A 73 5.78 -24.77 8.41
N MET A 74 5.56 -23.57 7.85
CA MET A 74 5.56 -23.34 6.40
C MET A 74 6.97 -23.30 5.79
N LYS A 75 8.01 -22.95 6.56
CA LYS A 75 9.40 -22.93 6.08
C LYS A 75 10.04 -24.32 6.05
N GLU A 76 9.58 -25.23 6.88
CA GLU A 76 10.09 -26.61 6.97
C GLU A 76 9.48 -27.55 5.89
N ARG A 77 8.60 -27.03 5.03
CA ARG A 77 7.96 -27.74 3.92
C ARG A 77 8.50 -27.33 2.55
#